data_AF-M8B012-F1
#
_entry.id   AF-M8B012-F1
#
_cell.length_a   1.000
_cell.length_b   1.000
_cell.length_c   1.000
_cell.angle_alpha   90.00
_cell.angle_beta   90.00
_cell.angle_gamma   90.00
#
_symmetry.space_group_name_H-M   'P 1'
#
loop_
_entity.id
_entity.type
_entity.pdbx_description
1 polymer ?
#
loop_
_entity_poly.entity_id
_entity_poly.type
_entity_poly.pdbx_seq_one_letter_code
_entity_poly.pdbx_strand_id
1 'polypeptide(L)'
;MASSSNNSPSFKSADIDERAIRREKPEELVKALAEAKADAIKLNLVDGCADRDIRDPPTLLITSDQVVVSKGVIRERPRSMEEAREFIKAYSGDRALAVNYVLLTNLSTGATKGGWDIPEVKEGDMTCVAGGLKLTHPSVLPFIKELVGTADGVRGLPRELTEKLIRESLEVNS
;
A
#
# COMPACT_ATOMS: atom_id res chain seq x y z
N MET A 1 5.90 36.65 -14.67
CA MET A 1 5.36 35.43 -15.31
C MET A 1 5.45 34.32 -14.28
N ALA A 2 4.32 33.90 -13.72
CA ALA A 2 4.29 32.75 -12.83
C ALA A 2 4.46 31.50 -13.69
N SER A 3 5.62 30.87 -13.62
CA SER A 3 5.80 29.50 -14.08
C SER A 3 4.90 28.62 -13.23
N SER A 4 3.74 28.25 -13.78
CA SER A 4 2.88 27.23 -13.21
C SER A 4 3.66 25.92 -13.20
N SER A 5 4.36 25.66 -12.09
CA SER A 5 4.99 24.37 -11.84
C SER A 5 3.88 23.33 -11.91
N ASN A 6 3.89 22.49 -12.96
CA ASN A 6 2.98 21.36 -13.07
C ASN A 6 3.29 20.39 -11.93
N ASN A 7 2.65 20.59 -10.79
CA ASN A 7 2.82 19.76 -9.60
C ASN A 7 1.93 18.50 -9.70
N SER A 8 1.88 17.90 -10.88
CA SER A 8 1.09 16.70 -11.17
C SER A 8 1.83 15.46 -10.63
N PRO A 9 1.14 14.54 -9.93
CA PRO A 9 1.77 13.32 -9.44
C PRO A 9 2.32 12.50 -10.61
N SER A 10 3.58 12.04 -10.49
CA SER A 10 4.19 11.12 -11.43
C SER A 10 4.08 9.68 -10.93
N PHE A 11 3.62 8.77 -11.79
CA PHE A 11 3.56 7.35 -11.46
C PHE A 11 4.77 6.63 -12.07
N LYS A 12 5.47 5.84 -11.26
CA LYS A 12 6.56 4.96 -11.70
C LYS A 12 6.25 3.53 -11.30
N SER A 13 6.53 2.58 -12.19
CA SER A 13 6.49 1.17 -11.84
C SER A 13 7.81 0.78 -11.17
N ALA A 14 7.73 0.11 -10.03
CA ALA A 14 8.88 -0.59 -9.46
C ALA A 14 9.06 -1.91 -10.22
N ASP A 15 10.22 -2.11 -10.82
CA ASP A 15 10.58 -3.38 -11.46
C ASP A 15 11.21 -4.30 -10.42
N ILE A 16 10.36 -4.90 -9.57
CA ILE A 16 10.77 -5.84 -8.52
C ILE A 16 10.07 -7.17 -8.69
N ASP A 17 10.78 -8.25 -8.37
CA ASP A 17 10.16 -9.56 -8.18
C ASP A 17 9.60 -9.67 -6.76
N GLU A 18 8.35 -9.21 -6.57
CA GLU A 18 7.63 -9.28 -5.29
C GLU A 18 7.64 -10.71 -4.70
N ARG A 19 7.76 -11.75 -5.53
CA ARG A 19 7.71 -13.15 -5.06
C ARG A 19 9.01 -13.65 -4.47
N ALA A 20 10.14 -13.02 -4.81
CA ALA A 20 11.42 -13.29 -4.18
C ALA A 20 11.43 -12.79 -2.72
N ILE A 21 10.55 -11.86 -2.38
CA ILE A 21 10.42 -11.30 -1.04
C ILE A 21 9.36 -12.09 -0.28
N ARG A 22 9.80 -12.88 0.69
CA ARG A 22 8.92 -13.68 1.56
C ARG A 22 9.22 -13.42 3.02
N ARG A 23 8.17 -13.31 3.82
CA ARG A 23 8.20 -13.19 5.28
C ARG A 23 7.08 -14.03 5.85
N GLU A 24 7.30 -14.55 7.05
CA GLU A 24 6.32 -15.37 7.77
C GLU A 24 5.17 -14.52 8.29
N LYS A 25 5.49 -13.30 8.77
CA LYS A 25 4.49 -12.37 9.28
C LYS A 25 3.99 -11.46 8.16
N PRO A 26 2.66 -11.28 8.04
CA PRO A 26 2.08 -10.42 7.02
C PRO A 26 2.53 -8.96 7.15
N GLU A 27 2.68 -8.45 8.38
CA GLU A 27 3.13 -7.08 8.66
C GLU A 27 4.57 -6.83 8.19
N GLU A 28 5.44 -7.83 8.34
CA GLU A 28 6.82 -7.78 7.87
C GLU A 28 6.89 -7.92 6.35
N LEU A 29 6.00 -8.73 5.75
CA LEU A 29 5.94 -8.92 4.30
C LEU A 29 5.60 -7.61 3.58
N VAL A 30 4.49 -6.97 3.96
CA VAL A 30 4.05 -5.73 3.28
C VAL A 30 5.03 -4.58 3.47
N LYS A 31 5.67 -4.51 4.64
CA LYS A 31 6.73 -3.54 4.88
C LYS A 31 7.93 -3.78 3.96
N ALA A 32 8.42 -5.02 3.88
CA ALA A 32 9.55 -5.36 3.01
C ALA A 32 9.25 -5.11 1.53
N LEU A 33 8.02 -5.39 1.09
CA LEU A 33 7.58 -5.12 -0.28
C LEU A 33 7.53 -3.62 -0.58
N ALA A 34 6.98 -2.80 0.32
CA ALA A 34 6.97 -1.35 0.16
C ALA A 34 8.39 -0.75 0.14
N GLU A 35 9.28 -1.21 1.03
CA GLU A 35 10.69 -0.80 1.07
C GLU A 35 11.42 -1.17 -0.24
N ALA A 36 11.26 -2.40 -0.73
CA ALA A 36 11.85 -2.83 -1.99
C ALA A 36 11.34 -2.02 -3.19
N LYS A 37 10.05 -1.68 -3.22
CA LYS A 37 9.48 -0.77 -4.25
C LYS A 37 10.14 0.60 -4.20
N ALA A 38 10.32 1.15 -3.00
CA ALA A 38 10.95 2.44 -2.83
C ALA A 38 12.38 2.43 -3.33
N ASP A 39 13.15 1.41 -2.99
CA ASP A 39 14.56 1.30 -3.37
C ASP A 39 14.73 1.09 -4.88
N ALA A 40 13.90 0.25 -5.50
CA ALA A 40 13.92 0.10 -6.96
C ALA A 40 13.57 1.40 -7.70
N ILE A 41 12.57 2.16 -7.21
CA ILE A 41 12.21 3.45 -7.81
C ILE A 41 13.31 4.49 -7.58
N LYS A 42 13.96 4.51 -6.41
CA LYS A 42 15.11 5.39 -6.13
C LYS A 42 16.26 5.11 -7.08
N LEU A 43 16.64 3.85 -7.29
CA LEU A 43 17.69 3.48 -8.25
C LEU A 43 17.37 4.02 -9.65
N ASN A 44 16.14 3.82 -10.12
CA ASN A 44 15.64 4.36 -11.39
C ASN A 44 15.53 5.90 -11.44
N LEU A 45 15.66 6.60 -10.32
CA LEU A 45 15.69 8.06 -10.23
C LEU A 45 17.12 8.59 -10.18
N VAL A 46 18.06 7.87 -9.57
CA VAL A 46 19.47 8.25 -9.48
C VAL A 46 20.12 8.30 -10.87
N ASP A 47 19.72 7.42 -11.79
CA ASP A 47 20.19 7.45 -13.19
C ASP A 47 19.71 8.67 -14.00
N GLY A 48 18.75 9.46 -13.48
CA GLY A 48 18.18 10.63 -14.17
C GLY A 48 18.21 11.95 -13.39
N CYS A 49 18.85 12.00 -12.22
CA CYS A 49 18.82 13.18 -11.33
C CYS A 49 20.20 13.43 -10.72
N ALA A 50 21.16 13.85 -11.54
CA ALA A 50 22.40 14.45 -11.07
C ALA A 50 22.25 15.96 -10.75
N ASP A 51 21.06 16.54 -10.90
CA ASP A 51 20.84 17.99 -10.77
C ASP A 51 19.45 18.27 -10.19
N ARG A 52 19.32 18.27 -8.85
CA ARG A 52 18.16 18.86 -8.17
C ARG A 52 18.65 20.03 -7.35
N ASP A 53 18.16 21.22 -7.66
CA ASP A 53 18.56 22.45 -6.97
C ASP A 53 17.90 22.46 -5.58
N ILE A 54 18.56 23.02 -4.56
CA ILE A 54 18.04 23.10 -3.17
C ILE A 54 16.70 23.87 -3.11
N ARG A 55 16.40 24.65 -4.15
CA ARG A 55 15.17 25.42 -4.33
C ARG A 55 13.98 24.60 -4.85
N ASP A 56 14.19 23.37 -5.29
CA ASP A 56 13.11 22.52 -5.76
C ASP A 56 12.22 22.08 -4.58
N PRO A 57 10.89 22.06 -4.76
CA PRO A 57 9.99 21.59 -3.72
C PRO A 57 10.32 20.14 -3.34
N PRO A 58 10.19 19.77 -2.06
CA PRO A 58 10.50 18.42 -1.59
C PRO A 58 9.66 17.41 -2.36
N THR A 59 10.32 16.48 -3.04
CA THR A 59 9.64 15.40 -3.76
C THR A 59 9.45 14.22 -2.82
N LEU A 60 8.20 13.85 -2.54
CA LEU A 60 7.86 12.68 -1.75
C LEU A 60 7.59 11.49 -2.67
N LEU A 61 8.28 10.37 -2.40
CA LEU A 61 7.97 9.07 -2.98
C LEU A 61 7.04 8.33 -2.02
N ILE A 62 5.87 7.93 -2.51
CA ILE A 62 4.91 7.10 -1.77
C ILE A 62 4.93 5.71 -2.38
N THR A 63 5.13 4.70 -1.53
CA THR A 63 5.06 3.28 -1.90
C THR A 63 4.19 2.55 -0.90
N SER A 64 3.39 1.60 -1.36
CA SER A 64 2.57 0.77 -0.50
C SER A 64 2.49 -0.67 -1.00
N ASP A 65 2.19 -1.57 -0.08
CA ASP A 65 1.87 -2.95 -0.39
C ASP A 65 0.85 -3.53 0.58
N GLN A 66 0.01 -4.44 0.08
CA GLN A 66 -1.12 -4.99 0.82
C GLN A 66 -1.27 -6.49 0.57
N VAL A 67 -1.52 -7.22 1.65
CA VAL A 67 -1.87 -8.64 1.62
C VAL A 67 -3.13 -8.91 2.41
N VAL A 68 -3.73 -10.08 2.16
CA VAL A 68 -4.89 -10.59 2.89
C VAL A 68 -4.52 -11.81 3.69
N VAL A 69 -4.93 -11.86 4.95
CA VAL A 69 -4.70 -12.99 5.82
C VAL A 69 -6.05 -13.64 6.14
N SER A 70 -6.21 -14.92 5.80
CA SER A 70 -7.40 -15.72 6.18
C SER A 70 -6.96 -17.14 6.51
N LYS A 71 -7.47 -17.69 7.62
CA LYS A 71 -7.01 -18.97 8.23
C LYS A 71 -5.50 -19.06 8.43
N GLY A 72 -4.85 -17.93 8.76
CA GLY A 72 -3.39 -17.84 8.88
C GLY A 72 -2.63 -17.93 7.55
N VAL A 73 -3.33 -17.96 6.40
CA VAL A 73 -2.73 -17.99 5.07
C VAL A 73 -2.70 -16.57 4.50
N ILE A 74 -1.49 -16.12 4.17
CA ILE A 74 -1.24 -14.86 3.46
C ILE A 74 -1.56 -15.04 1.98
N ARG A 75 -2.35 -14.13 1.41
CA ARG A 75 -2.77 -14.09 0.01
C ARG A 75 -2.45 -12.71 -0.56
N GLU A 76 -1.70 -12.71 -1.65
CA GLU A 76 -1.34 -11.51 -2.42
C GLU A 76 -2.39 -11.25 -3.53
N ARG A 77 -2.05 -10.41 -4.50
CA ARG A 77 -2.89 -10.18 -5.68
C ARG A 77 -3.07 -11.49 -6.48
N PRO A 78 -4.31 -11.90 -6.80
CA PRO A 78 -4.54 -13.09 -7.62
C PRO A 78 -4.01 -12.89 -9.04
N ARG A 79 -3.45 -13.95 -9.61
CA ARG A 79 -2.85 -14.02 -10.96
C ARG A 79 -3.87 -14.30 -12.04
N SER A 80 -5.02 -14.87 -11.68
CA SER A 80 -6.09 -15.24 -12.60
C SER A 80 -7.47 -15.04 -11.99
N MET A 81 -8.49 -15.08 -12.84
CA MET A 81 -9.88 -15.05 -12.37
C MET A 81 -10.22 -16.30 -11.56
N GLU A 82 -9.61 -17.44 -11.86
CA GLU A 82 -9.80 -18.71 -11.19
C GLU A 82 -9.26 -18.63 -9.75
N GLU A 83 -8.03 -18.15 -9.57
CA GLU A 83 -7.44 -17.92 -8.25
C GLU A 83 -8.23 -16.88 -7.46
N ALA A 84 -8.70 -15.81 -8.11
CA ALA A 84 -9.58 -14.84 -7.48
C ALA A 84 -10.88 -15.47 -6.96
N ARG A 85 -11.51 -16.39 -7.72
CA ARG A 85 -12.70 -17.13 -7.27
C ARG A 85 -12.38 -18.09 -6.13
N GLU A 86 -11.23 -18.75 -6.17
CA GLU A 86 -10.77 -19.60 -5.06
C GLU A 86 -10.57 -18.79 -3.78
N PHE A 87 -10.01 -17.58 -3.88
CA PHE A 87 -9.87 -16.68 -2.73
C PHE A 87 -11.22 -16.29 -2.17
N ILE A 88 -12.18 -15.87 -3.02
CA ILE A 88 -13.56 -15.55 -2.58
C ILE A 88 -14.19 -16.75 -1.85
N LYS A 89 -14.06 -17.96 -2.40
CA LYS A 89 -14.57 -19.18 -1.76
C LYS A 89 -13.86 -19.46 -0.44
N ALA A 90 -12.55 -19.27 -0.38
CA ALA A 90 -11.75 -19.50 0.83
C ALA A 90 -12.12 -18.53 1.96
N TYR A 91 -12.53 -17.30 1.62
CA TYR A 91 -13.05 -16.31 2.56
C TYR A 91 -14.48 -16.64 3.03
N SER A 92 -15.22 -17.49 2.32
CA SER A 92 -16.56 -17.87 2.71
C SER A 92 -16.55 -18.60 4.06
N GLY A 93 -17.30 -18.06 5.02
CA GLY A 93 -17.39 -18.59 6.38
C GLY A 93 -16.15 -18.36 7.25
N ASP A 94 -15.24 -17.46 6.85
CA ASP A 94 -14.03 -17.15 7.62
C ASP A 94 -13.69 -15.65 7.61
N ARG A 95 -12.72 -15.26 8.45
CA ARG A 95 -12.22 -13.88 8.61
C ARG A 95 -11.08 -13.62 7.62
N ALA A 96 -11.16 -12.52 6.87
CA ALA A 96 -10.08 -12.04 6.01
C ALA A 96 -9.60 -10.66 6.47
N LEU A 97 -8.34 -10.57 6.91
CA LEU A 97 -7.73 -9.32 7.36
C LEU A 97 -6.85 -8.73 6.27
N ALA A 98 -7.14 -7.50 5.84
CA ALA A 98 -6.19 -6.71 5.07
C ALA A 98 -5.08 -6.19 5.98
N VAL A 99 -3.84 -6.48 5.63
CA VAL A 99 -2.66 -5.85 6.22
C VAL A 99 -2.04 -5.00 5.13
N ASN A 100 -1.94 -3.70 5.36
CA ASN A 100 -1.34 -2.76 4.41
C ASN A 100 -0.21 -1.97 5.10
N TYR A 101 0.82 -1.62 4.34
CA TYR A 101 1.88 -0.74 4.79
C TYR A 101 2.11 0.37 3.78
N VAL A 102 2.15 1.61 4.28
CA VAL A 102 2.48 2.79 3.47
C VAL A 102 3.82 3.32 3.93
N LEU A 103 4.72 3.53 2.97
CA LEU A 103 6.04 4.10 3.17
C LEU A 103 6.18 5.39 2.35
N LEU A 104 6.54 6.46 3.03
CA LEU A 104 6.95 7.72 2.44
C LEU A 104 8.46 7.84 2.51
N THR A 105 9.07 8.25 1.41
CA THR A 105 10.46 8.67 1.35
C THR A 105 10.54 10.11 0.85
N ASN A 106 11.14 10.99 1.64
CA ASN A 106 11.55 12.31 1.17
C ASN A 106 12.81 12.15 0.32
N LEU A 107 12.69 12.36 -1.00
CA LEU A 107 13.81 12.17 -1.92
C LEU A 107 14.89 13.24 -1.79
N SER A 108 14.57 14.40 -1.21
CA SER A 108 15.53 15.48 -1.00
C SER A 108 16.42 15.24 0.22
N THR A 109 15.89 14.61 1.27
CA THR A 109 16.64 14.35 2.52
C THR A 109 17.04 12.89 2.71
N GLY A 110 16.43 11.97 1.97
CA GLY A 110 16.57 10.52 2.16
C GLY A 110 15.77 9.97 3.35
N ALA A 111 15.09 10.82 4.14
CA ALA A 111 14.34 10.38 5.31
C ALA A 111 13.10 9.57 4.91
N THR A 112 12.79 8.53 5.69
CA THR A 112 11.64 7.65 5.46
C THR A 112 10.71 7.61 6.67
N LYS A 113 9.40 7.63 6.44
CA LYS A 113 8.37 7.41 7.45
C LYS A 113 7.34 6.43 6.92
N GLY A 114 6.93 5.46 7.73
CA GLY A 114 5.93 4.50 7.30
C GLY A 114 5.04 4.02 8.43
N GLY A 115 3.89 3.47 8.07
CA GLY A 115 2.89 3.02 9.02
C GLY A 115 2.05 1.88 8.45
N TRP A 116 1.55 1.06 9.37
CA TRP A 116 0.61 -0.02 9.05
C TRP A 116 -0.82 0.51 9.11
N ASP A 117 -1.63 0.08 8.15
CA ASP A 117 -3.08 0.18 8.19
C ASP A 117 -3.64 -1.23 8.32
N ILE A 118 -3.99 -1.57 9.55
CA ILE A 118 -4.56 -2.86 9.94
C ILE A 118 -5.88 -2.52 10.65
N PRO A 119 -7.04 -2.93 10.12
CA PRO A 119 -8.31 -2.62 10.75
C PRO A 119 -8.41 -3.31 12.12
N GLU A 120 -8.74 -2.54 13.15
CA GLU A 120 -9.03 -3.07 14.49
C GLU A 120 -10.32 -3.90 14.45
N VAL A 121 -10.19 -5.22 14.64
CA VAL A 121 -11.36 -6.10 14.73
C VAL A 121 -11.77 -6.20 16.20
N LYS A 122 -12.81 -5.46 16.61
CA LYS A 122 -13.42 -5.65 17.93
C LYS A 122 -14.07 -7.03 17.99
N GLU A 123 -13.80 -7.80 19.04
CA GLU A 123 -14.49 -9.07 19.30
C GLU A 123 -16.00 -8.85 19.38
N GLY A 124 -16.76 -9.40 18.42
CA GLY A 124 -18.22 -9.43 18.49
C GLY A 124 -18.95 -9.13 17.18
N ASP A 125 -18.38 -8.30 16.29
CA ASP A 125 -19.05 -7.88 15.05
C ASP A 125 -18.28 -8.29 13.79
N MET A 126 -19.04 -8.62 12.74
CA MET A 126 -18.73 -9.69 11.78
C MET A 126 -17.81 -9.30 10.61
N THR A 127 -17.15 -10.33 10.07
CA THR A 127 -16.54 -10.48 8.73
C THR A 127 -15.86 -9.26 8.11
N CYS A 128 -14.54 -9.15 8.30
CA CYS A 128 -13.67 -8.32 7.44
C CYS A 128 -13.45 -9.01 6.08
N VAL A 129 -13.60 -8.27 4.98
CA VAL A 129 -13.09 -8.66 3.65
C VAL A 129 -12.41 -7.44 3.05
N ALA A 130 -11.09 -7.48 2.92
CA ALA A 130 -10.36 -6.51 2.11
C ALA A 130 -9.03 -7.08 1.62
N GLY A 131 -8.69 -6.77 0.36
CA GLY A 131 -7.39 -6.96 -0.27
C GLY A 131 -7.38 -7.96 -1.44
N GLY A 132 -6.80 -7.56 -2.57
CA GLY A 132 -6.64 -8.39 -3.77
C GLY A 132 -7.82 -8.44 -4.74
N LEU A 133 -9.06 -8.27 -4.28
CA LEU A 133 -10.25 -8.19 -5.12
C LEU A 133 -10.78 -6.75 -5.15
N LYS A 134 -11.08 -6.23 -6.34
CA LYS A 134 -11.75 -4.94 -6.47
C LYS A 134 -13.15 -5.10 -5.86
N LEU A 135 -13.35 -4.69 -4.60
CA LEU A 135 -14.63 -4.85 -3.88
C LEU A 135 -15.79 -4.09 -4.56
N THR A 136 -15.49 -3.23 -5.54
CA THR A 136 -16.49 -2.56 -6.37
C THR A 136 -16.96 -3.40 -7.56
N HIS A 137 -16.40 -4.59 -7.79
CA HIS A 137 -16.81 -5.44 -8.91
C HIS A 137 -18.15 -6.12 -8.59
N PRO A 138 -19.18 -5.99 -9.46
CA PRO A 138 -20.51 -6.56 -9.21
C PRO A 138 -20.53 -8.05 -8.90
N SER A 139 -19.56 -8.81 -9.41
CA SER A 139 -19.44 -10.25 -9.16
C SER A 139 -18.87 -10.63 -7.79
N VAL A 140 -18.30 -9.68 -7.04
CA VAL A 140 -17.73 -9.93 -5.70
C VAL A 140 -18.69 -9.46 -4.61
N LEU A 141 -19.48 -8.42 -4.88
CA LEU A 141 -20.46 -7.84 -3.96
C LEU A 141 -21.43 -8.87 -3.33
N PRO A 142 -21.99 -9.87 -4.06
CA PRO A 142 -22.88 -10.86 -3.47
C PRO A 142 -22.22 -11.79 -2.45
N PHE A 143 -20.89 -11.85 -2.43
CA PHE A 143 -20.10 -12.71 -1.54
C PHE A 143 -19.56 -11.97 -0.32
N ILE A 144 -19.73 -10.64 -0.27
CA ILE A 144 -19.31 -9.80 0.86
C ILE A 144 -20.50 -9.67 1.81
N LYS A 145 -20.37 -10.25 3.00
CA LYS A 145 -21.40 -10.16 4.04
C LYS A 145 -21.33 -8.83 4.81
N GLU A 146 -20.11 -8.37 5.09
CA GLU A 146 -19.84 -7.12 5.80
C GLU A 146 -18.45 -6.60 5.41
N LEU A 147 -18.23 -5.29 5.55
CA LEU A 147 -16.94 -4.64 5.36
C LEU A 147 -16.63 -3.81 6.59
N VAL A 148 -15.57 -4.18 7.32
CA VAL A 148 -15.07 -3.44 8.48
C VAL A 148 -13.73 -2.81 8.12
N GLY A 149 -13.65 -1.47 8.24
CA GLY A 149 -12.51 -0.65 7.82
C GLY A 149 -12.92 0.50 6.91
N THR A 150 -11.96 1.28 6.42
CA THR A 150 -12.24 2.39 5.49
C THR A 150 -12.24 1.89 4.05
N ALA A 151 -13.10 2.46 3.20
CA ALA A 151 -13.14 2.14 1.77
C ALA A 151 -11.78 2.37 1.06
N ASP A 152 -10.92 3.23 1.61
CA ASP A 152 -9.60 3.54 1.06
C ASP A 152 -8.49 2.59 1.56
N GLY A 153 -8.60 2.05 2.78
CA GLY A 153 -7.73 0.96 3.26
C GLY A 153 -7.91 -0.32 2.43
N VAL A 154 -9.14 -0.57 1.95
CA VAL A 154 -9.42 -1.62 0.96
C VAL A 154 -8.71 -1.39 -0.37
N ARG A 155 -8.55 -0.12 -0.76
CA ARG A 155 -7.97 0.28 -2.06
C ARG A 155 -6.44 0.31 -2.05
N GLY A 156 -5.81 0.02 -0.90
CA GLY A 156 -4.35 -0.09 -0.77
C GLY A 156 -3.62 1.24 -0.50
N LEU A 157 -4.35 2.35 -0.39
CA LEU A 157 -3.78 3.65 0.01
C LEU A 157 -4.72 4.36 1.01
N PRO A 158 -4.61 4.05 2.30
CA PRO A 158 -5.43 4.65 3.35
C PRO A 158 -5.16 6.15 3.44
N ARG A 159 -6.18 6.93 3.12
CA ARG A 159 -6.08 8.39 3.03
C ARG A 159 -5.59 9.02 4.33
N GLU A 160 -6.20 8.70 5.45
CA GLU A 160 -5.87 9.30 6.75
C GLU A 160 -4.43 8.99 7.18
N LEU A 161 -4.01 7.72 7.06
CA LEU A 161 -2.64 7.32 7.34
C LEU A 161 -1.64 8.01 6.40
N THR A 162 -1.96 8.07 5.11
CA THR A 162 -1.09 8.71 4.11
C THR A 162 -0.97 10.21 4.38
N GLU A 163 -2.08 10.92 4.65
CA GLU A 163 -2.07 12.34 4.98
C GLU A 163 -1.26 12.63 6.26
N LYS A 164 -1.39 11.79 7.30
CA LYS A 164 -0.58 11.88 8.51
C LYS A 164 0.91 11.73 8.19
N LEU A 165 1.29 10.68 7.45
CA LEU A 165 2.69 10.44 7.08
C LEU A 165 3.27 11.57 6.22
N ILE A 166 2.47 12.18 5.34
CA ILE A 166 2.90 13.34 4.53
C ILE A 166 3.27 14.50 5.46
N ARG A 167 2.39 14.86 6.40
CA ARG A 167 2.64 15.95 7.36
C ARG A 167 3.92 15.69 8.15
N GLU A 168 4.02 14.49 8.73
CA GLU A 168 5.19 14.09 9.48
C GLU A 168 6.47 14.11 8.62
N SER A 169 6.42 13.75 7.35
CA SER A 169 7.59 13.72 6.46
C SER A 169 8.06 15.10 5.98
N LEU A 170 7.18 16.09 6.09
CA LEU A 170 7.46 17.50 5.73
C LEU A 170 7.82 18.34 6.94
N GLU A 171 7.47 17.90 8.16
CA GLU A 171 7.93 18.51 9.40
C GLU A 171 9.45 18.33 9.53
N VAL A 172 10.18 19.38 9.20
CA VAL A 172 11.61 19.52 9.50
C VAL A 172 11.72 19.61 11.02
N ASN A 173 12.37 18.62 11.66
CA ASN A 173 12.76 18.72 13.06
C ASN A 173 13.50 20.05 13.23
N SER A 174 12.85 21.00 13.89
CA SER A 174 13.39 22.31 14.27
C SER A 174 14.22 22.17 15.54
#